data_AF-A0A0P9CX74-F1
#
_entry.id   AF-A0A0P9CX74-F1
#
_cell.length_a   1.000
_cell.length_b   1.000
_cell.length_c   1.000
_cell.angle_alpha   90.00
_cell.angle_beta   90.00
_cell.angle_gamma   90.00
#
_symmetry.space_group_name_H-M   'P 1'
#
loop_
_entity.id
_entity.type
_entity.pdbx_description
1 polymer ?
#
loop_
_entity_poly.entity_id
_entity_poly.type
_entity_poly.pdbx_seq_one_letter_code
_entity_poly.pdbx_strand_id
1 'polypeptide(L)' 'MLKEFREFIARGNVLELAVAVIIGAAFGSIIDSLVADISNPIIGLIFGQPDFSSVYINLSGQAYPT' A
#
# COMPACT_ATOMS: atom_id res chain seq x y z
N MET A 1 -30.30 13.60 19.20
CA MET A 1 -29.49 12.86 18.20
C MET A 1 -28.41 13.72 17.55
N LEU A 2 -28.73 14.66 16.65
CA LEU A 2 -27.72 15.46 15.93
C LEU A 2 -26.86 16.35 16.84
N LYS A 3 -27.47 16.89 17.91
CA LYS A 3 -26.77 17.67 18.95
C LYS A 3 -25.84 16.78 19.80
N GLU A 4 -26.33 15.63 20.24
CA GLU A 4 -25.53 14.62 20.97
C GLU A 4 -24.38 14.07 20.11
N PHE A 5 -24.59 13.87 18.82
CA PHE A 5 -23.55 13.42 17.88
C PHE A 5 -22.46 14.48 17.70
N ARG A 6 -22.84 15.76 17.61
CA ARG A 6 -21.88 16.87 17.58
C ARG A 6 -21.07 16.93 18.88
N GLU A 7 -21.70 16.77 20.03
CA GLU A 7 -21.02 16.68 21.33
C GLU A 7 -20.13 15.43 21.44
N PHE A 8 -20.51 14.32 20.83
CA PHE A 8 -19.73 13.09 20.78
C PHE A 8 -18.46 13.24 19.94
N ILE A 9 -18.54 13.81 18.74
CA ILE A 9 -17.37 14.04 17.88
C ILE A 9 -16.49 15.18 18.43
N ALA A 10 -17.08 16.17 19.10
CA ALA A 10 -16.33 17.22 19.78
C ALA A 10 -15.45 16.70 20.93
N ARG A 11 -15.62 15.44 21.36
CA ARG A 11 -14.65 14.76 22.22
C ARG A 11 -13.40 14.49 21.38
N GLY A 12 -12.38 15.33 21.53
CA GLY A 12 -11.14 15.32 20.73
C GLY A 12 -10.55 13.92 20.48
N ASN A 13 -10.55 13.05 21.49
CA ASN A 13 -10.06 11.67 21.40
C ASN A 13 -10.75 10.81 20.31
N VAL A 14 -12.03 11.05 20.00
CA VAL A 14 -12.75 10.29 18.96
C VAL A 14 -12.45 10.84 17.57
N LEU A 15 -12.39 12.16 17.44
CA LEU A 15 -12.10 12.82 16.18
C LEU A 15 -10.67 12.52 15.71
N GLU A 16 -9.69 12.60 16.61
CA GLU A 16 -8.28 12.29 16.32
C GLU A 16 -8.09 10.85 15.88
N LEU A 17 -8.74 9.90 16.57
CA LEU A 17 -8.69 8.48 16.24
C LEU A 17 -9.34 8.20 14.88
N ALA A 18 -10.48 8.83 14.58
CA ALA A 18 -11.13 8.70 13.27
C ALA A 18 -10.25 9.23 12.13
N VAL A 19 -9.61 10.40 12.32
CA VAL A 19 -8.69 10.98 11.33
C VAL A 19 -7.47 10.06 11.13
N ALA A 20 -6.91 9.51 12.19
CA ALA A 20 -5.78 8.59 12.11
C ALA A 20 -6.11 7.32 11.29
N VAL A 21 -7.30 6.75 11.48
CA VAL A 21 -7.75 5.57 10.73
C VAL A 21 -7.96 5.89 9.24
N ILE A 22 -8.55 7.04 8.92
CA ILE A 22 -8.77 7.47 7.53
C ILE A 22 -7.44 7.69 6.81
N ILE A 23 -6.49 8.35 7.47
CA ILE A 23 -5.14 8.55 6.92
C ILE A 23 -4.46 7.20 6.74
N GLY A 24 -4.50 6.32 7.74
CA GLY A 24 -3.91 4.98 7.65
C GLY A 24 -4.48 4.14 6.50
N ALA A 25 -5.79 4.19 6.29
CA ALA A 25 -6.45 3.47 5.21
C ALA A 25 -6.13 4.07 3.83
N ALA A 26 -6.06 5.40 3.71
CA ALA A 26 -5.81 6.08 2.44
C ALA A 26 -4.32 6.13 2.05
N PHE A 27 -3.41 6.11 3.02
CA PHE A 27 -1.97 6.26 2.76
C PHE A 27 -1.35 5.00 2.13
N GLY A 28 -1.93 3.83 2.36
CA GLY A 28 -1.48 2.57 1.74
C GLY A 28 -1.44 2.65 0.22
N SER A 29 -2.53 3.10 -0.42
CA SER A 29 -2.59 3.19 -1.88
C SER A 29 -1.61 4.19 -2.48
N ILE A 30 -1.25 5.24 -1.73
CA ILE A 30 -0.23 6.23 -2.13
C ILE A 30 1.16 5.59 -2.11
N ILE A 31 1.45 4.78 -1.10
CA ILE A 31 2.72 4.06 -1.02
C ILE A 31 2.78 2.95 -2.08
N ASP A 32 1.67 2.23 -2.31
CA ASP A 32 1.61 1.19 -3.32
C ASP A 32 1.87 1.75 -4.73
N SER A 33 1.25 2.88 -5.09
CA SER A 33 1.50 3.53 -6.38
C SER A 33 2.94 4.06 -6.47
N LEU A 34 3.48 4.65 -5.40
CA LEU A 34 4.87 5.09 -5.35
C LEU A 34 5.84 3.92 -5.58
N VAL A 35 5.57 2.77 -4.96
CA VAL A 35 6.40 1.57 -5.13
C VAL A 35 6.26 1.04 -6.56
N ALA A 36 5.05 0.92 -7.07
CA ALA A 36 4.78 0.41 -8.41
C ALA A 36 5.36 1.30 -9.53
N ASP A 37 5.19 2.62 -9.42
CA ASP A 37 5.49 3.56 -10.51
C ASP A 37 6.91 4.11 -10.43
N ILE A 38 7.54 4.12 -9.24
CA ILE A 38 8.88 4.69 -9.05
C ILE A 38 9.88 3.62 -8.57
N SER A 39 9.58 2.89 -7.50
CA SER A 39 10.57 1.95 -6.93
C SER A 39 10.80 0.74 -7.84
N ASN A 40 9.75 0.09 -8.34
CA ASN A 40 9.86 -1.11 -9.18
C ASN A 40 10.63 -0.84 -10.48
N PRO A 41 10.41 0.27 -11.23
CA PRO A 41 11.23 0.61 -12.38
C PRO A 41 12.68 0.88 -12.03
N ILE A 42 12.98 1.58 -10.93
CA ILE A 42 14.36 1.87 -10.52
C ILE A 42 15.09 0.58 -10.16
N ILE A 43 14.45 -0.32 -9.41
CA ILE A 43 15.02 -1.63 -9.05
C ILE A 43 15.17 -2.48 -10.33
N GLY A 44 14.18 -2.46 -11.22
CA GLY A 44 14.22 -3.15 -12.51
C GLY A 44 15.35 -2.68 -13.43
N LEU A 45 15.70 -1.39 -13.40
CA LEU A 45 16.84 -0.83 -14.14
C LEU A 45 18.19 -1.27 -13.57
N ILE A 46 18.30 -1.42 -12.24
CA ILE A 46 19.54 -1.82 -11.57
C ILE A 46 19.79 -3.33 -11.68
N PHE A 47 18.73 -4.13 -11.56
CA PHE A 47 18.83 -5.60 -11.54
C PHE A 47 18.45 -6.28 -12.87
N GLY A 48 18.02 -5.51 -13.88
CA GLY A 48 17.82 -5.97 -15.26
C GLY A 48 16.49 -6.67 -15.56
N GLN A 49 15.60 -6.87 -14.57
CA GLN A 49 14.24 -7.38 -14.77
C GLN A 49 13.22 -6.52 -14.01
N PRO A 50 12.24 -5.90 -14.71
CA PRO A 50 11.23 -5.02 -14.10
C PRO A 50 10.09 -5.77 -13.38
N ASP A 51 10.12 -7.11 -13.36
CA ASP A 51 9.05 -7.91 -12.78
C ASP A 51 9.56 -9.06 -11.88
N PHE A 52 9.62 -8.78 -10.58
CA PHE A 52 9.91 -9.78 -9.55
C PHE A 52 8.76 -10.75 -9.27
N SER A 53 7.59 -10.60 -9.91
CA SER A 53 6.54 -11.64 -9.93
C SER A 53 7.06 -12.94 -10.54
N SER A 54 8.00 -12.82 -11.50
CA SER A 54 8.60 -13.94 -12.21
C SER A 54 9.94 -14.42 -11.63
N VAL A 55 10.48 -13.76 -10.60
CA VAL A 55 11.75 -14.12 -9.97
C VAL A 55 11.51 -15.21 -8.94
N TYR A 56 11.31 -16.44 -9.44
CA TYR A 56 11.30 -17.64 -8.64
C TYR A 56 12.37 -18.60 -9.17
N ILE A 57 13.15 -19.19 -8.27
CA ILE A 57 14.04 -20.30 -8.62
C ILE A 57 13.18 -21.55 -8.66
N ASN A 58 12.86 -22.01 -9.87
CA ASN A 58 12.14 -23.26 -10.08
C ASN A 58 13.01 -24.45 -9.62
N LEU A 59 12.64 -25.06 -8.50
CA LEU A 59 13.28 -26.27 -7.98
C LEU A 59 12.62 -27.56 -8.50
N SER A 60 11.56 -27.45 -9.33
CA SER A 60 10.79 -28.57 -9.84
C SER A 60 11.25 -29.08 -11.22
N GLY A 61 12.29 -28.49 -11.81
CA GLY A 61 12.96 -29.00 -13.01
C GLY A 61 12.12 -28.96 -14.30
N GLN A 62 11.04 -28.18 -14.34
CA GLN A 62 10.18 -28.03 -15.51
C GLN A 62 10.36 -26.64 -16.12
N ALA A 63 10.66 -26.59 -17.42
CA ALA A 63 10.84 -25.35 -18.17
C ALA A 63 9.48 -24.76 -18.57
N TYR A 64 9.21 -23.53 -18.13
CA TYR A 64 8.06 -22.74 -18.59
C TYR A 64 8.55 -21.75 -19.67
N PRO A 65 7.83 -21.62 -20.80
CA PRO A 65 8.18 -20.65 -21.82
C PRO A 65 8.01 -19.23 -21.25
N THR A 66 9.08 -18.44 -21.41
CA THR A 66 9.13 -16.99 -21.16
C THR A 66 8.20 -16.23 -22.08
#